data_AF-A0A923XMP6-F1
#
_entry.id   AF-A0A923XMP6-F1
#
_cell.length_a   1.000
_cell.length_b   1.000
_cell.length_c   1.000
_cell.angle_alpha   90.00
_cell.angle_beta   90.00
_cell.angle_gamma   90.00
#
_symmetry.space_group_name_H-M   'P 1'
#
loop_
_entity.id
_entity.type
_entity.pdbx_description
1 polymer ?
#
loop_
_entity_poly.entity_id
_entity_poly.type
_entity_poly.pdbx_seq_one_letter_code
_entity_poly.pdbx_strand_id
1 'polypeptide(L)'
;MIPITLNLKNFMSYRELQLDFSEIHVACLSGENGSGKSSILDAITWCLWEEARSSSNEDLIRLGESDMSAELIFKIEDQLYRIMRSTRKKGKKKSESSLEFQVLSENGYKSITGKTIK
;
A
#
# COMPACT_ATOMS: atom_id res chain seq x y z
N MET A 1 0.88 -12.83 -9.66
CA MET A 1 1.16 -12.12 -8.39
C MET A 1 0.36 -12.78 -7.28
N ILE A 2 0.99 -13.05 -6.13
CA ILE A 2 0.32 -13.55 -4.91
C ILE A 2 0.74 -12.63 -3.74
N PRO A 3 -0.19 -11.95 -3.04
CA PRO A 3 0.17 -11.12 -1.88
C PRO A 3 0.65 -12.00 -0.71
N ILE A 4 1.59 -11.49 0.08
CA ILE A 4 2.15 -12.16 1.26
C ILE A 4 1.84 -11.35 2.52
N THR A 5 2.18 -10.06 2.55
CA THR A 5 1.79 -9.17 3.65
C THR A 5 1.36 -7.81 3.12
N LEU A 6 0.40 -7.19 3.83
CA LEU A 6 0.02 -5.79 3.65
C LEU A 6 0.08 -5.07 4.99
N ASN A 7 0.92 -4.05 5.07
CA ASN A 7 1.03 -3.17 6.22
C ASN A 7 0.55 -1.77 5.84
N LEU A 8 -0.44 -1.24 6.56
CA LEU A 8 -1.00 0.09 6.33
C LEU A 8 -0.77 0.98 7.54
N LYS A 9 -0.55 2.26 7.27
CA LYS A 9 -0.59 3.33 8.26
C LYS A 9 -1.41 4.49 7.72
N ASN A 10 -2.36 4.98 8.52
CA ASN A 10 -3.19 6.14 8.23
C ASN A 10 -3.87 6.11 6.85
N PHE A 11 -4.29 4.93 6.40
CA PHE A 11 -4.91 4.72 5.10
C PHE A 11 -6.43 4.58 5.25
N MET A 12 -7.18 5.60 4.83
CA MET A 12 -8.63 5.69 4.95
C MET A 12 -9.13 5.30 6.37
N SER A 13 -9.94 4.24 6.47
CA SER A 13 -10.51 3.73 7.72
C SER A 13 -9.49 3.06 8.65
N TYR A 14 -8.28 2.77 8.19
CA TYR A 14 -7.22 2.13 8.99
C TYR A 14 -6.23 3.15 9.52
N ARG A 15 -6.06 3.21 10.85
CA ARG A 15 -4.92 3.89 11.47
C ARG A 15 -3.65 3.05 11.33
N GLU A 16 -3.79 1.76 11.62
CA GLU A 16 -2.76 0.75 11.45
C GLU A 16 -3.45 -0.57 11.05
N LEU A 17 -2.84 -1.31 10.13
CA LEU A 17 -3.27 -2.66 9.77
C LEU A 17 -2.02 -3.47 9.42
N GLN A 18 -1.96 -4.70 9.90
CA GLN A 18 -1.02 -5.72 9.44
C GLN A 18 -1.85 -6.93 9.04
N LEU A 19 -1.75 -7.33 7.78
CA LEU A 19 -2.49 -8.46 7.22
C LEU A 19 -1.52 -9.43 6.57
N ASP A 20 -1.49 -10.66 7.07
CA ASP A 20 -0.72 -11.76 6.53
C ASP A 20 -1.63 -12.64 5.65
N PHE A 21 -1.24 -12.82 4.40
CA PHE A 21 -1.95 -13.61 3.40
C PHE A 21 -1.34 -15.00 3.17
N SER A 22 -0.19 -15.32 3.79
CA SER A 22 0.58 -16.53 3.49
C SER A 22 -0.23 -17.83 3.63
N GLU A 23 -1.10 -17.89 4.63
CA GLU A 23 -1.96 -19.05 4.92
C GLU A 23 -3.39 -18.90 4.35
N ILE A 24 -3.69 -17.82 3.63
CA ILE A 24 -5.03 -17.52 3.13
C ILE A 24 -5.17 -18.00 1.68
N HIS A 25 -5.80 -19.16 1.50
CA HIS A 25 -6.16 -19.64 0.16
C HIS A 25 -7.40 -18.95 -0.42
N VAL A 26 -8.38 -18.64 0.44
CA VAL A 26 -9.61 -17.93 0.08
C VAL A 26 -9.95 -16.96 1.21
N ALA A 27 -10.12 -15.69 0.87
CA ALA A 27 -10.50 -14.64 1.82
C ALA A 27 -11.95 -14.20 1.59
N CYS A 28 -12.71 -14.05 2.67
CA CYS A 28 -13.99 -13.34 2.66
C CYS A 28 -13.85 -12.04 3.44
N LEU A 29 -13.96 -10.90 2.76
CA LEU A 29 -14.04 -9.59 3.40
C LEU A 29 -15.51 -9.27 3.71
N SER A 30 -15.90 -9.35 4.98
CA SER A 30 -17.28 -9.12 5.43
C SER A 30 -17.37 -8.01 6.49
N GLY A 31 -18.55 -7.39 6.60
CA GLY A 31 -18.80 -6.26 7.50
C GLY A 31 -19.66 -5.18 6.86
N GLU A 32 -20.08 -4.18 7.64
CA GLU A 32 -20.99 -3.11 7.23
C GLU A 32 -20.39 -2.17 6.17
N ASN A 33 -21.23 -1.49 5.39
CA ASN A 33 -20.75 -0.47 4.45
C ASN A 33 -19.99 0.63 5.20
N GLY A 34 -18.85 1.06 4.63
CA GLY A 34 -17.95 2.03 5.28
C GLY A 34 -16.94 1.42 6.26
N SER A 35 -17.02 0.12 6.57
CA SER A 35 -16.09 -0.54 7.52
C SER A 35 -14.63 -0.65 7.06
N GLY A 36 -14.30 -0.23 5.84
CA GLY A 36 -12.93 -0.26 5.30
C GLY A 36 -12.56 -1.51 4.49
N LYS A 37 -13.50 -2.40 4.17
CA LYS A 37 -13.24 -3.60 3.34
C LYS A 37 -12.62 -3.26 1.99
N SER A 38 -13.26 -2.38 1.23
CA SER A 38 -12.76 -1.96 -0.08
C SER A 38 -11.47 -1.14 0.04
N SER A 39 -11.20 -0.51 1.18
CA SER A 39 -9.95 0.22 1.43
C SER A 39 -8.73 -0.71 1.47
N ILE A 40 -8.89 -2.00 1.82
CA ILE A 40 -7.80 -2.99 1.72
C ILE A 40 -7.43 -3.18 0.24
N LEU A 41 -8.43 -3.32 -0.63
CA LEU A 41 -8.21 -3.48 -2.06
C LEU A 41 -7.62 -2.21 -2.69
N ASP A 42 -8.15 -1.04 -2.32
CA ASP A 42 -7.57 0.25 -2.75
C ASP A 42 -6.13 0.40 -2.30
N ALA A 43 -5.77 -0.06 -1.09
CA ALA A 43 -4.40 0.04 -0.61
C ALA A 43 -3.44 -0.84 -1.41
N ILE A 44 -3.86 -2.03 -1.84
CA ILE A 44 -3.07 -2.90 -2.71
C ILE A 44 -2.84 -2.25 -4.07
N THR A 45 -3.91 -1.78 -4.73
CA THR A 45 -3.79 -1.14 -6.06
C THR A 45 -2.99 0.16 -5.98
N TRP A 46 -3.19 0.94 -4.92
CA TRP A 46 -2.47 2.19 -4.70
C TRP A 46 -0.99 1.93 -4.42
N CYS A 47 -0.67 0.92 -3.61
CA CYS A 47 0.73 0.54 -3.34
C CYS A 47 1.45 0.13 -4.64
N LEU A 48 0.79 -0.60 -5.53
CA LEU A 48 1.37 -1.04 -6.80
C LEU A 48 1.50 0.11 -7.81
N TRP A 49 0.41 0.84 -8.05
CA TRP A 49 0.27 1.71 -9.22
C TRP A 49 -0.07 3.17 -8.92
N GLU A 50 -0.17 3.56 -7.64
CA GLU A 50 -0.71 4.86 -7.24
C GLU A 50 -2.17 5.09 -7.70
N GLU A 51 -2.88 3.99 -7.97
CA GLU A 51 -4.28 4.01 -8.40
C GLU A 51 -5.21 3.57 -7.28
N ALA A 52 -6.23 4.39 -7.02
CA ALA A 52 -7.32 4.09 -6.12
C ALA A 52 -8.61 4.69 -6.69
N ARG A 53 -9.76 4.30 -6.11
CA ARG A 53 -11.07 4.87 -6.49
C ARG A 53 -11.20 6.38 -6.17
N SER A 54 -10.27 6.93 -5.40
CA SER A 54 -10.27 8.33 -5.01
C SER A 54 -9.67 9.25 -6.07
N SER A 55 -10.08 10.51 -6.08
CA SER A 55 -9.59 11.54 -7.01
C SER A 55 -8.15 11.99 -6.75
N SER A 56 -7.67 11.84 -5.51
CA SER A 56 -6.33 12.29 -5.10
C SER A 56 -5.75 11.39 -4.01
N ASN A 57 -4.41 11.40 -3.87
CA ASN A 57 -3.74 10.69 -2.78
C ASN A 57 -4.08 11.31 -1.42
N GLU A 58 -4.34 12.62 -1.37
CA GLU A 58 -4.70 13.32 -0.14
C GLU A 58 -5.99 12.79 0.49
N ASP A 59 -6.93 12.37 -0.35
CA ASP A 59 -8.22 11.79 0.05
C ASP A 59 -8.07 10.36 0.62
N LEU A 60 -6.97 9.69 0.31
CA LEU A 60 -6.65 8.36 0.86
C LEU A 60 -6.07 8.46 2.29
N ILE A 61 -5.55 9.63 2.66
CA ILE A 61 -5.02 9.87 4.01
C ILE A 61 -6.19 9.90 5.00
N ARG A 62 -6.08 9.09 6.05
CA ARG A 62 -7.05 9.04 7.14
C ARG A 62 -7.39 10.44 7.65
N LEU A 63 -8.68 10.68 7.91
CA LEU A 63 -9.15 11.97 8.45
C LEU A 63 -8.43 12.30 9.77
N GLY A 64 -7.92 13.52 9.86
CA GLY A 64 -7.12 14.00 11.00
C GLY A 64 -5.62 13.75 10.88
N GLU A 65 -5.18 12.94 9.91
CA GLU A 65 -3.77 12.62 9.70
C GLU A 65 -3.14 13.45 8.57
N SER A 66 -1.81 13.55 8.59
CA SER A 66 -1.01 14.34 7.64
C SER A 66 -0.20 13.50 6.65
N ASP A 67 -0.10 12.20 6.90
CA ASP A 67 0.62 11.23 6.10
C ASP A 67 -0.09 9.88 6.10
N MET A 68 0.23 9.07 5.10
CA MET A 68 -0.16 7.66 5.02
C MET A 68 0.97 6.85 4.40
N SER A 69 0.96 5.54 4.63
CA SER A 69 1.84 4.60 3.95
C SER A 69 1.20 3.23 3.75
N ALA A 70 1.63 2.55 2.70
CA ALA A 70 1.32 1.15 2.44
C ALA A 70 2.62 0.41 2.07
N GLU A 71 2.86 -0.72 2.73
CA GLU A 71 3.89 -1.68 2.36
C GLU A 71 3.20 -2.98 1.94
N LEU A 72 3.52 -3.45 0.73
CA LEU A 72 3.02 -4.70 0.18
C LEU A 72 4.21 -5.61 -0.15
N ILE A 73 4.24 -6.79 0.46
CA ILE A 73 5.11 -7.88 0.05
C ILE A 73 4.28 -8.85 -0.79
N PHE A 74 4.80 -9.22 -1.95
CA PHE A 74 4.12 -10.14 -2.86
C PHE A 74 5.12 -11.00 -3.63
N LYS A 75 4.62 -12.11 -4.15
CA LYS A 75 5.37 -13.09 -4.93
C LYS A 75 4.94 -13.04 -6.40
N ILE A 76 5.91 -13.08 -7.31
CA ILE A 76 5.70 -13.42 -8.72
C ILE A 76 6.60 -14.64 -8.98
N GLU A 77 6.00 -15.75 -9.41
CA GLU A 77 6.69 -17.05 -9.50
C GLU A 77 7.33 -17.41 -8.15
N ASP A 78 8.65 -17.56 -8.10
CA ASP A 78 9.44 -17.82 -6.89
C ASP A 78 10.14 -16.60 -6.31
N GLN A 79 9.97 -15.43 -6.94
CA GLN A 79 10.64 -14.20 -6.53
C GLN A 79 9.74 -13.36 -5.62
N LEU A 80 10.29 -12.97 -4.46
CA LEU A 80 9.65 -12.02 -3.54
C LEU A 80 10.01 -10.59 -3.89
N TYR A 81 9.00 -9.74 -3.79
CA TYR A 81 9.07 -8.31 -4.04
C TYR A 81 8.45 -7.54 -2.87
N ARG A 82 8.96 -6.34 -2.63
CA ARG A 82 8.43 -5.41 -1.65
C ARG A 82 8.23 -4.04 -2.28
N ILE A 83 7.03 -3.50 -2.17
CA ILE A 83 6.75 -2.11 -2.51
C ILE A 83 6.37 -1.36 -1.25
N MET A 84 6.98 -0.20 -1.06
CA MET A 84 6.60 0.76 -0.03
C MET A 84 6.23 2.06 -0.71
N ARG A 85 5.03 2.57 -0.44
CA ARG A 85 4.61 3.90 -0.84
C ARG A 85 4.20 4.71 0.37
N SER A 86 4.46 6.01 0.32
CA SER A 86 3.94 6.96 1.29
C SER A 86 3.55 8.25 0.62
N THR A 87 2.55 8.93 1.17
CA THR A 87 2.16 10.27 0.77
C THR A 87 2.04 11.14 2.01
N ARG A 88 2.54 12.37 1.92
CA ARG A 88 2.44 13.38 2.98
C ARG A 88 1.86 14.68 2.44
N LYS A 89 0.94 15.29 3.18
CA LYS A 89 0.39 16.61 2.86
C LYS A 89 1.48 17.68 3.01
N LYS A 90 1.64 18.55 2.01
CA LYS A 90 2.52 19.74 2.05
C LYS A 90 1.72 21.04 2.14
N GLY A 91 0.91 21.19 3.19
CA GLY A 91 0.15 22.41 3.44
C GLY A 91 -0.69 22.84 2.22
N LYS A 92 -0.44 24.04 1.66
CA LYS A 92 -1.11 24.55 0.45
C LYS A 92 -0.60 23.98 -0.88
N LYS A 93 0.48 23.18 -0.87
CA LYS A 93 1.05 22.55 -2.05
C LYS A 93 0.49 21.13 -2.22
N LYS A 94 0.56 20.62 -3.46
CA LYS A 94 0.30 19.21 -3.78
C LYS A 94 1.11 18.30 -2.86
N SER A 95 0.52 17.19 -2.43
CA SER A 95 1.18 16.20 -1.58
C SER A 95 2.51 15.71 -2.18
N GLU A 96 3.39 15.29 -1.28
CA GLU A 96 4.65 14.63 -1.64
C GLU A 96 4.46 13.12 -1.50
N SER A 97 4.60 12.40 -2.62
CA SER A 97 4.58 10.94 -2.67
C SER A 97 6.01 10.38 -2.81
N SER A 98 6.24 9.21 -2.22
CA SER A 98 7.45 8.42 -2.41
C SER A 98 7.09 6.98 -2.76
N LEU A 99 7.99 6.33 -3.52
CA LEU A 99 7.91 4.92 -3.89
C LEU A 99 9.30 4.32 -3.70
N GLU A 100 9.34 3.16 -3.06
CA GLU A 100 10.50 2.28 -3.05
C GLU A 100 10.06 0.88 -3.44
N PHE A 101 10.65 0.36 -4.52
CA PHE A 101 10.38 -0.96 -5.06
C PHE A 101 11.63 -1.83 -4.95
N GLN A 102 11.49 -2.99 -4.32
CA GLN A 102 12.59 -3.87 -3.98
C GLN A 102 12.30 -5.31 -4.39
N VAL A 103 13.37 -6.03 -4.69
CA VAL A 103 13.38 -7.47 -4.94
C VAL A 103 14.21 -8.16 -3.86
N LEU A 104 13.74 -9.29 -3.34
CA LEU A 104 14.52 -10.07 -2.39
C LEU A 104 15.72 -10.73 -3.09
N SER A 105 16.91 -10.56 -2.52
CA SER A 105 18.16 -11.18 -2.97
C SER A 105 18.85 -11.90 -1.80
N GLU A 106 19.98 -12.58 -2.05
CA GLU A 106 20.74 -13.30 -1.02
C GLU A 106 21.11 -12.42 0.18
N ASN A 107 21.41 -11.14 -0.06
CA ASN A 107 21.80 -10.17 0.97
C ASN A 107 20.60 -9.34 1.49
N GLY A 108 19.37 -9.81 1.27
CA GLY A 108 18.15 -9.11 1.63
C GLY A 108 17.54 -8.30 0.47
N TYR A 109 16.70 -7.33 0.80
CA TYR A 109 15.98 -6.54 -0.20
C TYR A 109 16.90 -5.58 -0.94
N LYS A 110 16.93 -5.70 -2.27
CA LYS A 110 17.66 -4.82 -3.18
C LYS A 110 16.70 -3.88 -3.91
N SER A 111 17.01 -2.59 -3.93
CA SER A 111 16.24 -1.59 -4.66
C SER A 111 16.29 -1.81 -6.17
N ILE A 112 15.12 -1.75 -6.79
CA ILE A 112 14.88 -1.74 -8.25
C ILE A 112 14.02 -0.53 -8.65
N THR A 113 13.91 0.47 -7.77
CA THR A 113 13.14 1.69 -8.00
C THR A 113 13.67 2.43 -9.23
N GLY A 114 12.77 2.72 -10.17
CA GLY A 114 13.10 3.51 -11.36
C GLY A 114 13.34 4.99 -11.05
N LYS A 115 14.04 5.69 -11.94
CA LYS A 115 14.34 7.14 -11.80
C LYS A 115 13.11 8.05 -11.83
N THR A 116 11.91 7.53 -12.10
CA THR A 116 10.70 8.34 -12.24
C THR A 116 9.53 7.65 -11.56
N ILE A 117 8.93 8.34 -10.59
CA ILE A 117 7.57 8.08 -10.13
C ILE A 117 6.66 8.76 -11.17
N LYS A 118 5.83 7.99 -11.87
CA LYS A 118 4.85 8.53 -12.83
C LYS A 118 3.56 8.85 -12.10
#